data_AF-A0A969X2Y0-F1
#
_entry.id   AF-A0A969X2Y0-F1
#
_cell.length_a   1.000
_cell.length_b   1.000
_cell.length_c   1.000
_cell.angle_alpha   90.00
_cell.angle_beta   90.00
_cell.angle_gamma   90.00
#
_symmetry.space_group_name_H-M   'P 1'
#
loop_
_entity.id
_entity.type
_entity.pdbx_description
1 polymer ?
#
loop_
_entity_poly.entity_id
_entity_poly.type
_entity_poly.pdbx_seq_one_letter_code
_entity_poly.pdbx_strand_id
1 'polypeptide(L)'
;MDKNKIISLLKLLEDPDEKVFSIVKDKILSYGELFKIYLENYHTLSINELALQRSEDILDEIFWEKFKTKFTEYLTNPKANFAKGVFLIEKFFNRDIDIKEISKKYEEIKTSVWIEFNEYLTNIEKIRILNTVIFKQLGFKKLKSNEMKSDALSITYCISNKRFLAPNIALLYCMLSDELQIPVFPTNLQDLFVLCYCNQDIQSKISENKTNDIIFFLYPYEEGAILPIDIAAKHFENLKQKIETTKTIDEVEPTNYNSFLFNYFTIRIITLRIAKIENFSTKYYEKLESIFKKYL
;
A
#
# COMPACT_ATOMS: atom_id res chain seq x y z
N MET A 1 -8.42 31.32 -15.91
CA MET A 1 -8.04 32.32 -14.87
C MET A 1 -7.34 33.47 -15.54
N ASP A 2 -7.46 34.68 -15.00
CA ASP A 2 -6.69 35.84 -15.47
C ASP A 2 -5.19 35.59 -15.24
N LYS A 3 -4.40 35.67 -16.33
CA LYS A 3 -2.95 35.46 -16.32
C LYS A 3 -2.24 36.43 -15.37
N ASN A 4 -2.66 37.68 -15.32
CA ASN A 4 -2.04 38.69 -14.47
C ASN A 4 -2.22 38.32 -13.00
N LYS A 5 -3.41 37.84 -12.62
CA LYS A 5 -3.71 37.39 -11.27
C LYS A 5 -2.85 36.21 -10.84
N ILE A 6 -2.63 35.23 -11.73
CA ILE A 6 -1.75 34.08 -11.45
C ILE A 6 -0.33 34.56 -11.17
N ILE A 7 0.22 35.40 -12.05
CA ILE A 7 1.58 35.92 -11.90
C ILE A 7 1.72 36.72 -10.60
N SER A 8 0.75 37.55 -10.25
CA SER A 8 0.74 38.29 -8.99
C SER A 8 0.78 37.36 -7.77
N LEU A 9 -0.06 36.33 -7.74
CA LEU A 9 -0.09 35.36 -6.63
C LEU A 9 1.24 34.61 -6.50
N LEU A 10 1.84 34.19 -7.61
CA LEU A 10 3.13 33.49 -7.61
C LEU A 10 4.26 34.39 -7.10
N LYS A 11 4.31 35.66 -7.53
CA LYS A 11 5.32 36.62 -7.04
C LYS A 11 5.21 36.88 -5.54
N LEU A 12 3.99 36.88 -4.99
CA LEU A 12 3.78 37.08 -3.56
C LEU A 12 4.28 35.91 -2.69
N LEU A 13 4.66 34.77 -3.28
CA LEU A 13 5.34 33.71 -2.54
C LEU A 13 6.73 34.13 -2.04
N GLU A 14 7.34 35.12 -2.71
CA GLU A 14 8.65 35.71 -2.36
C GLU A 14 8.56 36.74 -1.24
N ASP A 15 7.36 37.18 -0.85
CA ASP A 15 7.15 38.21 0.17
C ASP A 15 7.53 37.70 1.58
N PRO A 16 8.47 38.31 2.30
CA PRO A 16 8.89 37.79 3.60
C PRO A 16 7.79 37.81 4.69
N ASP A 17 6.69 38.55 4.49
CA ASP A 17 5.58 38.59 5.46
C ASP A 17 4.76 37.29 5.44
N GLU A 18 4.80 36.55 6.54
CA GLU A 18 4.02 35.32 6.76
C GLU A 18 2.50 35.53 6.66
N LYS A 19 1.98 36.72 7.00
CA LYS A 19 0.55 37.03 6.85
C LYS A 19 0.16 37.13 5.38
N VAL A 20 1.03 37.73 4.56
CA VAL A 20 0.84 37.78 3.10
C VAL A 20 0.84 36.37 2.54
N PHE A 21 1.81 35.54 2.96
CA PHE A 21 1.86 34.15 2.54
C PHE A 21 0.60 33.38 2.92
N SER A 22 0.11 33.48 4.15
CA SER A 22 -1.12 32.79 4.58
C SER A 22 -2.31 33.14 3.68
N ILE A 23 -2.52 34.42 3.37
CA ILE A 23 -3.62 34.88 2.50
C ILE A 23 -3.45 34.34 1.08
N VAL A 24 -2.22 34.38 0.55
CA VAL A 24 -1.90 33.90 -0.80
C VAL A 24 -2.09 32.40 -0.90
N LYS A 25 -1.61 31.66 0.11
CA LYS A 25 -1.76 30.21 0.24
C LYS A 25 -3.24 29.81 0.24
N ASP A 26 -4.06 30.40 1.11
CA ASP A 26 -5.51 30.12 1.15
C ASP A 26 -6.17 30.42 -0.20
N LYS A 27 -5.73 31.51 -0.84
CA LYS A 27 -6.27 31.87 -2.15
C LYS A 27 -5.89 30.86 -3.23
N ILE A 28 -4.64 30.38 -3.23
CA ILE A 28 -4.17 29.35 -4.17
C ILE A 28 -4.91 28.04 -3.92
N LEU A 29 -5.01 27.60 -2.66
CA LEU A 29 -5.72 26.39 -2.26
C LEU A 29 -7.21 26.43 -2.66
N SER A 30 -7.84 27.60 -2.63
CA SER A 30 -9.23 27.77 -3.10
C SER A 30 -9.43 27.46 -4.60
N TYR A 31 -8.38 27.54 -5.42
CA TYR A 31 -8.41 27.11 -6.81
C TYR A 31 -8.06 25.62 -6.99
N GLY A 32 -7.44 24.99 -5.98
CA GLY A 32 -7.07 23.59 -5.95
C GLY A 32 -6.21 23.15 -7.15
N GLU A 33 -6.59 22.04 -7.77
CA GLU A 33 -5.84 21.41 -8.87
C GLU A 33 -5.65 22.35 -10.08
N LEU A 34 -6.56 23.30 -10.31
CA LEU A 34 -6.45 24.24 -11.44
C LEU A 34 -5.22 25.14 -11.33
N PHE A 35 -4.72 25.38 -10.12
CA PHE A 35 -3.52 26.18 -9.90
C PHE A 35 -2.23 25.36 -9.96
N LYS A 36 -2.32 24.04 -9.79
CA LYS A 36 -1.19 23.14 -9.61
C LYS A 36 -0.13 23.29 -10.71
N ILE A 37 -0.54 23.26 -11.99
CA ILE A 37 0.39 23.36 -13.13
C ILE A 37 1.18 24.68 -13.09
N TYR A 38 0.55 25.79 -12.71
CA TYR A 38 1.24 27.07 -12.59
C TYR A 38 2.26 27.07 -11.46
N LEU A 39 1.94 26.39 -10.35
CA LEU A 39 2.81 26.29 -9.19
C LEU A 39 4.00 25.35 -9.45
N GLU A 40 3.80 24.21 -10.14
CA GLU A 40 4.87 23.30 -10.57
C GLU A 40 5.84 24.00 -11.54
N ASN A 41 5.31 24.76 -12.50
CA ASN A 41 6.13 25.56 -13.39
C ASN A 41 6.91 26.64 -12.64
N TYR A 42 6.28 27.34 -11.69
CA TYR A 42 6.96 28.33 -10.87
C TYR A 42 8.06 27.70 -10.00
N HIS A 43 7.76 26.57 -9.36
CA HIS A 43 8.71 25.84 -8.51
C HIS A 43 9.93 25.35 -9.31
N THR A 44 9.73 24.92 -10.57
CA THR A 44 10.83 24.47 -11.43
C THR A 44 11.73 25.62 -11.90
N LEU A 45 11.18 26.83 -12.04
CA LEU A 45 11.87 27.98 -12.64
C LEU A 45 12.40 28.99 -11.62
N SER A 46 11.85 29.01 -10.41
CA SER A 46 12.24 29.97 -9.37
C SER A 46 13.60 29.62 -8.78
N ILE A 47 14.35 30.65 -8.41
CA ILE A 47 15.62 30.54 -7.67
C ILE A 47 15.50 31.11 -6.24
N ASN A 48 14.32 31.61 -5.87
CA ASN A 48 14.07 32.18 -4.54
C ASN A 48 13.74 31.04 -3.56
N GLU A 49 14.64 30.78 -2.61
CA GLU A 49 14.51 29.67 -1.64
C GLU A 49 13.21 29.70 -0.83
N LEU A 50 12.79 30.89 -0.36
CA LEU A 50 11.56 31.07 0.41
C LEU A 50 10.34 30.70 -0.45
N ALA A 51 10.30 31.17 -1.69
CA ALA A 51 9.21 30.88 -2.60
C ALA A 51 9.19 29.42 -3.07
N LEU A 52 10.36 28.78 -3.20
CA LEU A 52 10.47 27.34 -3.46
C LEU A 52 9.90 26.51 -2.30
N GLN A 53 10.29 26.81 -1.06
CA GLN A 53 9.74 26.13 0.12
C GLN A 53 8.21 26.30 0.20
N ARG A 54 7.72 27.52 0.04
CA ARG A 54 6.30 27.85 0.13
C ARG A 54 5.48 27.25 -1.01
N SER A 55 6.03 27.19 -2.21
CA SER A 55 5.36 26.50 -3.32
C SER A 55 5.29 24.99 -3.08
N GLU A 56 6.34 24.37 -2.53
CA GLU A 56 6.30 22.95 -2.15
C GLU A 56 5.25 22.69 -1.06
N ASP A 57 5.16 23.54 -0.04
CA ASP A 57 4.15 23.43 1.02
C ASP A 57 2.71 23.51 0.47
N ILE A 58 2.48 24.36 -0.53
CA ILE A 58 1.17 24.45 -1.19
C ILE A 58 0.92 23.21 -2.07
N LEU A 59 1.91 22.74 -2.83
CA LEU A 59 1.78 21.53 -3.67
C LEU A 59 1.46 20.30 -2.81
N ASP A 60 2.15 20.16 -1.68
CA ASP A 60 1.90 19.14 -0.66
C ASP A 60 0.44 19.14 -0.20
N GLU A 61 -0.09 20.32 0.12
CA GLU A 61 -1.45 20.46 0.65
C GLU A 61 -2.52 20.20 -0.41
N ILE A 62 -2.31 20.67 -1.65
CA ILE A 62 -3.17 20.35 -2.80
C ILE A 62 -3.21 18.83 -3.02
N PHE A 63 -2.04 18.18 -3.01
CA PHE A 63 -1.97 16.73 -3.18
C PHE A 63 -2.67 16.00 -2.03
N TRP A 64 -2.40 16.42 -0.78
CA TRP A 64 -2.95 15.79 0.40
C TRP A 64 -4.48 15.82 0.43
N GLU A 65 -5.11 16.97 0.21
CA GLU A 65 -6.59 17.06 0.28
C GLU A 65 -7.27 16.18 -0.78
N LYS A 66 -6.68 16.10 -1.98
CA LYS A 66 -7.14 15.19 -3.03
C LYS A 66 -6.94 13.72 -2.66
N PHE A 67 -5.77 13.38 -2.13
CA PHE A 67 -5.46 12.02 -1.68
C PHE A 67 -6.41 11.58 -0.56
N LYS A 68 -6.54 12.39 0.49
CA LYS A 68 -7.41 12.18 1.64
C LYS A 68 -8.86 11.94 1.22
N THR A 69 -9.38 12.72 0.28
CA THR A 69 -10.73 12.55 -0.26
C THR A 69 -10.89 11.16 -0.87
N LYS A 70 -10.02 10.79 -1.84
CA LYS A 70 -10.06 9.49 -2.50
C LYS A 70 -9.83 8.30 -1.56
N PHE A 71 -8.94 8.46 -0.59
CA PHE A 71 -8.64 7.40 0.37
C PHE A 71 -9.79 7.19 1.36
N THR A 72 -10.46 8.26 1.77
CA THR A 72 -11.67 8.17 2.59
C THR A 72 -12.82 7.52 1.81
N GLU A 73 -13.00 7.88 0.53
CA GLU A 73 -13.96 7.23 -0.36
C GLU A 73 -13.69 5.73 -0.51
N TYR A 74 -12.42 5.33 -0.61
CA TYR A 74 -12.02 3.92 -0.63
C TYR A 74 -12.41 3.21 0.68
N LEU A 75 -12.02 3.75 1.84
CA LEU A 75 -12.27 3.13 3.14
C LEU A 75 -13.75 3.01 3.50
N THR A 76 -14.58 3.94 3.02
CA THR A 76 -16.02 3.98 3.32
C THR A 76 -16.86 3.20 2.31
N ASN A 77 -16.27 2.71 1.22
CA ASN A 77 -16.98 1.98 0.19
C ASN A 77 -16.86 0.46 0.42
N PRO A 78 -17.94 -0.23 0.81
CA PRO A 78 -17.90 -1.68 1.09
C PRO A 78 -17.68 -2.55 -0.17
N LYS A 79 -17.79 -1.96 -1.37
CA LYS A 79 -17.52 -2.63 -2.65
C LYS A 79 -16.16 -2.25 -3.24
N ALA A 80 -15.35 -1.49 -2.50
CA ALA A 80 -14.02 -1.15 -2.94
C ALA A 80 -13.11 -2.38 -2.88
N ASN A 81 -12.55 -2.72 -4.02
CA ASN A 81 -11.54 -3.75 -4.16
C ASN A 81 -10.21 -3.29 -3.52
N PHE A 82 -9.56 -4.21 -2.81
CA PHE A 82 -8.34 -4.00 -2.05
C PHE A 82 -7.18 -3.41 -2.87
N ALA A 83 -7.02 -3.83 -4.13
CA ALA A 83 -5.97 -3.32 -5.03
C ALA A 83 -6.05 -1.80 -5.20
N LYS A 84 -7.25 -1.20 -5.16
CA LYS A 84 -7.42 0.26 -5.24
C LYS A 84 -6.80 0.96 -4.03
N GLY A 85 -6.97 0.41 -2.83
CA GLY A 85 -6.35 0.91 -1.60
C GLY A 85 -4.83 0.84 -1.67
N VAL A 86 -4.30 -0.28 -2.15
CA VAL A 86 -2.86 -0.47 -2.36
C VAL A 86 -2.29 0.58 -3.33
N PHE A 87 -2.93 0.80 -4.48
CA PHE A 87 -2.49 1.80 -5.45
C PHE A 87 -2.58 3.24 -4.93
N LEU A 88 -3.58 3.56 -4.10
CA LEU A 88 -3.63 4.85 -3.41
C LEU A 88 -2.42 5.01 -2.48
N ILE A 89 -2.09 3.99 -1.67
CA ILE A 89 -0.91 4.03 -0.81
C ILE A 89 0.39 4.17 -1.62
N GLU A 90 0.53 3.50 -2.76
CA GLU A 90 1.68 3.73 -3.65
C GLU A 90 1.75 5.17 -4.15
N LYS A 91 0.62 5.78 -4.52
CA LYS A 91 0.56 7.19 -4.93
C LYS A 91 0.92 8.15 -3.80
N PHE A 92 0.62 7.79 -2.54
CA PHE A 92 1.02 8.57 -1.37
C PHE A 92 2.55 8.57 -1.16
N PHE A 93 3.20 7.42 -1.38
CA PHE A 93 4.66 7.31 -1.26
C PHE A 93 5.41 7.86 -2.46
N ASN A 94 4.82 7.80 -3.64
CA ASN A 94 5.40 8.34 -4.87
C ASN A 94 4.33 9.13 -5.63
N ARG A 95 4.37 10.46 -5.52
CA ARG A 95 3.39 11.36 -6.14
C ARG A 95 3.41 11.31 -7.67
N ASP A 96 4.52 10.87 -8.26
CA ASP A 96 4.73 10.85 -9.71
C ASP A 96 4.48 9.49 -10.36
N ILE A 97 4.19 8.46 -9.56
CA ILE A 97 3.93 7.12 -10.08
C ILE A 97 2.78 7.11 -11.09
N ASP A 98 3.01 6.44 -12.22
CA ASP A 98 1.95 6.13 -13.18
C ASP A 98 1.15 4.91 -12.72
N ILE A 99 0.04 5.20 -12.01
CA ILE A 99 -0.89 4.17 -11.53
C ILE A 99 -1.50 3.37 -12.69
N LYS A 100 -1.65 3.95 -13.89
CA LYS A 100 -2.21 3.22 -15.04
C LYS A 100 -1.24 2.16 -15.54
N GLU A 101 0.05 2.49 -15.62
CA GLU A 101 1.08 1.55 -16.05
C GLU A 101 1.16 0.35 -15.09
N ILE A 102 1.25 0.61 -13.78
CA ILE A 102 1.35 -0.47 -12.79
C ILE A 102 0.05 -1.29 -12.69
N SER A 103 -1.11 -0.63 -12.81
CA SER A 103 -2.40 -1.32 -12.86
C SER A 103 -2.47 -2.25 -14.06
N LYS A 104 -2.00 -1.82 -15.25
CA LYS A 104 -1.94 -2.69 -16.42
C LYS A 104 -1.06 -3.92 -16.19
N LYS A 105 0.14 -3.75 -15.63
CA LYS A 105 1.03 -4.88 -15.28
C LYS A 105 0.39 -5.83 -14.27
N TYR A 106 -0.33 -5.29 -13.29
CA TYR A 106 -1.09 -6.10 -12.33
C TYR A 106 -2.22 -6.89 -13.02
N GLU A 107 -2.97 -6.27 -13.92
CA GLU A 107 -4.02 -6.92 -14.71
C GLU A 107 -3.47 -8.07 -15.56
N GLU A 108 -2.27 -7.93 -16.13
CA GLU A 108 -1.59 -9.00 -16.86
C GLU A 108 -1.30 -10.20 -15.94
N ILE A 109 -0.79 -9.96 -14.72
CA ILE A 109 -0.57 -11.02 -13.72
C ILE A 109 -1.88 -11.71 -13.35
N LYS A 110 -2.90 -10.92 -13.04
CA LYS A 110 -4.22 -11.45 -12.68
C LYS A 110 -4.81 -12.31 -13.80
N THR A 111 -4.70 -11.84 -15.04
CA THR A 111 -5.17 -12.58 -16.22
C THR A 111 -4.43 -13.90 -16.37
N SER A 112 -3.10 -13.92 -16.18
CA SER A 112 -2.31 -15.17 -16.20
C SER A 112 -2.79 -16.17 -15.14
N VAL A 113 -3.15 -15.71 -13.94
CA VAL A 113 -3.70 -16.59 -12.90
C VAL A 113 -5.11 -17.06 -13.27
N TRP A 114 -5.97 -16.16 -13.73
CA TRP A 114 -7.36 -16.43 -14.01
C TRP A 114 -7.56 -17.45 -15.13
N ILE A 115 -6.75 -17.42 -16.19
CA ILE A 115 -6.85 -18.37 -17.32
C ILE A 115 -6.56 -19.81 -16.88
N GLU A 116 -5.73 -19.99 -15.84
CA GLU A 116 -5.40 -21.33 -15.32
C GLU A 116 -6.48 -21.85 -14.36
N PHE A 117 -7.42 -21.02 -13.93
CA PHE A 117 -8.48 -21.43 -13.01
C PHE A 117 -9.60 -22.18 -13.74
N ASN A 118 -10.02 -23.29 -13.14
CA ASN A 118 -11.19 -24.06 -13.51
C ASN A 118 -12.18 -24.07 -12.33
N GLU A 119 -13.48 -24.09 -12.62
CA GLU A 119 -14.55 -24.06 -11.61
C GLU A 119 -14.51 -25.28 -10.67
N TYR A 120 -13.95 -26.40 -11.12
CA TYR A 120 -13.88 -27.66 -10.34
C TYR A 120 -12.65 -27.79 -9.44
N LEU A 121 -11.83 -26.76 -9.32
CA LEU A 121 -10.62 -26.81 -8.50
C LEU A 121 -10.94 -26.75 -7.01
N THR A 122 -10.29 -27.61 -6.26
CA THR A 122 -10.23 -27.51 -4.80
C THR A 122 -9.47 -26.25 -4.37
N ASN A 123 -9.73 -25.82 -3.14
CA ASN A 123 -9.12 -24.62 -2.56
C ASN A 123 -7.58 -24.68 -2.57
N ILE A 124 -7.01 -25.83 -2.24
CA ILE A 124 -5.55 -26.05 -2.26
C ILE A 124 -5.01 -25.96 -3.70
N GLU A 125 -5.74 -26.48 -4.68
CA GLU A 125 -5.34 -26.40 -6.09
C GLU A 125 -5.33 -24.96 -6.60
N LYS A 126 -6.34 -24.15 -6.24
CA LYS A 126 -6.36 -22.71 -6.57
C LYS A 126 -5.11 -22.00 -6.07
N ILE A 127 -4.69 -22.27 -4.82
CA ILE A 127 -3.43 -21.72 -4.28
C ILE A 127 -2.20 -22.28 -5.00
N ARG A 128 -2.17 -23.58 -5.32
CA ARG A 128 -1.04 -24.17 -6.05
C ARG A 128 -0.88 -23.57 -7.45
N ILE A 129 -1.97 -23.23 -8.11
CA ILE A 129 -1.96 -22.52 -9.38
C ILE A 129 -1.42 -21.10 -9.18
N LEU A 130 -1.93 -20.36 -8.19
CA LEU A 130 -1.42 -19.03 -7.85
C LEU A 130 0.11 -19.04 -7.65
N ASN A 131 0.62 -19.99 -6.85
CA ASN A 131 2.06 -20.16 -6.63
C ASN A 131 2.81 -20.51 -7.92
N THR A 132 2.26 -21.41 -8.73
CA THR A 132 2.88 -21.85 -9.99
C THR A 132 2.98 -20.70 -10.98
N VAL A 133 1.91 -19.93 -11.15
CA VAL A 133 1.88 -18.77 -12.04
C VAL A 133 2.87 -17.71 -11.56
N ILE A 134 2.82 -17.32 -10.28
CA ILE A 134 3.68 -16.25 -9.74
C ILE A 134 5.17 -16.65 -9.77
N PHE A 135 5.53 -17.81 -9.21
CA PHE A 135 6.95 -18.15 -9.02
C PHE A 135 7.56 -18.90 -10.20
N LYS A 136 6.81 -19.78 -10.87
CA LYS A 136 7.36 -20.63 -11.95
C LYS A 136 7.15 -20.02 -13.34
N GLN A 137 5.94 -19.56 -13.66
CA GLN A 137 5.64 -19.01 -14.99
C GLN A 137 6.13 -17.56 -15.12
N LEU A 138 5.75 -16.69 -14.20
CA LEU A 138 6.12 -15.28 -14.22
C LEU A 138 7.53 -15.05 -13.70
N GLY A 139 8.04 -15.94 -12.84
CA GLY A 139 9.45 -15.94 -12.40
C GLY A 139 9.75 -14.98 -11.25
N PHE A 140 8.79 -14.73 -10.36
CA PHE A 140 9.02 -13.90 -9.16
C PHE A 140 10.07 -14.52 -8.25
N LYS A 141 11.03 -13.72 -7.77
CA LYS A 141 12.14 -14.19 -6.93
C LYS A 141 12.32 -13.32 -5.69
N LYS A 142 12.76 -13.94 -4.58
CA LYS A 142 13.18 -13.23 -3.37
C LYS A 142 14.26 -12.18 -3.72
N LEU A 143 14.11 -10.98 -3.18
CA LEU A 143 15.17 -9.98 -3.22
C LEU A 143 16.24 -10.36 -2.20
N LYS A 144 17.51 -10.36 -2.61
CA LYS A 144 18.63 -10.66 -1.72
C LYS A 144 18.95 -9.45 -0.84
N SER A 145 19.50 -9.68 0.35
CA SER A 145 19.84 -8.61 1.31
C SER A 145 20.79 -7.56 0.72
N ASN A 146 21.73 -7.97 -0.14
CA ASN A 146 22.65 -7.07 -0.84
C ASN A 146 22.03 -6.27 -2.00
N GLU A 147 20.79 -6.59 -2.40
CA GLU A 147 20.05 -5.92 -3.46
C GLU A 147 18.96 -4.97 -2.90
N MET A 148 18.83 -4.87 -1.57
CA MET A 148 17.80 -4.06 -0.93
C MET A 148 18.04 -2.56 -1.16
N LYS A 149 17.04 -1.90 -1.74
CA LYS A 149 16.96 -0.45 -1.93
C LYS A 149 15.84 0.13 -1.06
N SER A 150 15.83 1.45 -0.83
CA SER A 150 14.77 2.14 -0.08
C SER A 150 13.36 1.82 -0.60
N ASP A 151 13.22 1.66 -1.92
CA ASP A 151 11.93 1.45 -2.59
C ASP A 151 11.55 -0.02 -2.73
N ALA A 152 12.40 -0.95 -2.28
CA ALA A 152 12.22 -2.39 -2.47
C ALA A 152 10.93 -2.93 -1.84
N LEU A 153 10.40 -2.24 -0.82
CA LEU A 153 9.13 -2.60 -0.17
C LEU A 153 7.90 -2.23 -0.99
N SER A 154 8.01 -1.34 -1.98
CA SER A 154 6.87 -0.95 -2.83
C SER A 154 6.29 -2.14 -3.59
N ILE A 155 4.95 -2.20 -3.72
CA ILE A 155 4.32 -3.20 -4.59
C ILE A 155 4.66 -2.95 -6.06
N THR A 156 4.91 -1.69 -6.43
CA THR A 156 5.31 -1.29 -7.77
C THR A 156 6.66 -1.89 -8.13
N TYR A 157 7.60 -1.87 -7.17
CA TYR A 157 8.90 -2.52 -7.32
C TYR A 157 8.73 -4.04 -7.51
N CYS A 158 7.87 -4.66 -6.69
CA CYS A 158 7.57 -6.09 -6.73
C CYS A 158 7.06 -6.54 -8.10
N ILE A 159 6.02 -5.89 -8.61
CA ILE A 159 5.38 -6.23 -9.89
C ILE A 159 6.33 -5.92 -11.06
N SER A 160 6.96 -4.75 -11.07
CA SER A 160 7.77 -4.31 -12.21
C SER A 160 9.07 -5.10 -12.35
N ASN A 161 9.72 -5.43 -11.24
CA ASN A 161 11.02 -6.13 -11.25
C ASN A 161 10.87 -7.65 -11.03
N LYS A 162 9.66 -8.13 -10.70
CA LYS A 162 9.41 -9.51 -10.29
C LYS A 162 10.32 -9.95 -9.13
N ARG A 163 10.63 -9.00 -8.25
CA ARG A 163 11.49 -9.19 -7.07
C ARG A 163 10.75 -8.78 -5.83
N PHE A 164 10.67 -9.67 -4.84
CA PHE A 164 9.80 -9.44 -3.70
C PHE A 164 10.50 -9.57 -2.35
N LEU A 165 9.86 -8.95 -1.36
CA LEU A 165 10.11 -9.08 0.08
C LEU A 165 8.82 -9.62 0.72
N ALA A 166 8.89 -10.13 1.96
CA ALA A 166 7.71 -10.69 2.62
C ALA A 166 6.46 -9.77 2.60
N PRO A 167 6.57 -8.44 2.83
CA PRO A 167 5.41 -7.57 2.87
C PRO A 167 4.69 -7.43 1.53
N ASN A 168 5.45 -7.21 0.44
CA ASN A 168 4.84 -6.89 -0.86
C ASN A 168 4.35 -8.14 -1.60
N ILE A 169 4.97 -9.32 -1.41
CA ILE A 169 4.43 -10.56 -1.97
C ILE A 169 3.13 -10.96 -1.28
N ALA A 170 3.04 -10.81 0.04
CA ALA A 170 1.81 -11.05 0.77
C ALA A 170 0.69 -10.08 0.34
N LEU A 171 1.04 -8.81 0.10
CA LEU A 171 0.12 -7.83 -0.47
C LEU A 171 -0.37 -8.22 -1.87
N LEU A 172 0.52 -8.70 -2.75
CA LEU A 172 0.14 -9.19 -4.07
C LEU A 172 -0.84 -10.37 -3.98
N TYR A 173 -0.59 -11.31 -3.06
CA TYR A 173 -1.49 -12.44 -2.81
C TYR A 173 -2.88 -11.97 -2.36
N CYS A 174 -2.96 -11.03 -1.42
CA CYS A 174 -4.23 -10.48 -0.96
C CYS A 174 -4.96 -9.76 -2.11
N MET A 175 -4.27 -8.96 -2.92
CA MET A 175 -4.86 -8.29 -4.08
C MET A 175 -5.46 -9.30 -5.07
N LEU A 176 -4.70 -10.32 -5.46
CA LEU A 176 -5.18 -11.36 -6.38
C LEU A 176 -6.33 -12.16 -5.79
N SER A 177 -6.26 -12.47 -4.49
CA SER A 177 -7.29 -13.28 -3.82
C SER A 177 -8.61 -12.54 -3.67
N ASP A 178 -8.59 -11.24 -3.35
CA ASP A 178 -9.77 -10.38 -3.30
C ASP A 178 -10.51 -10.35 -4.65
N GLU A 179 -9.76 -10.14 -5.74
CA GLU A 179 -10.34 -10.04 -7.08
C GLU A 179 -10.81 -11.37 -7.67
N LEU A 180 -10.09 -12.45 -7.37
CA LEU A 180 -10.42 -13.80 -7.83
C LEU A 180 -11.38 -14.54 -6.88
N GLN A 181 -11.88 -13.85 -5.84
CA GLN A 181 -12.80 -14.39 -4.83
C GLN A 181 -12.26 -15.66 -4.14
N ILE A 182 -10.96 -15.69 -3.89
CA ILE A 182 -10.30 -16.72 -3.10
C ILE A 182 -10.29 -16.25 -1.65
N PRO A 183 -10.79 -17.03 -0.67
CA PRO A 183 -10.90 -16.60 0.73
C PRO A 183 -9.55 -16.71 1.46
N VAL A 184 -8.56 -15.96 0.98
CA VAL A 184 -7.25 -15.79 1.60
C VAL A 184 -7.23 -14.46 2.33
N PHE A 185 -6.89 -14.49 3.62
CA PHE A 185 -6.88 -13.33 4.49
C PHE A 185 -5.53 -13.17 5.20
N PRO A 186 -5.08 -11.93 5.43
CA PRO A 186 -3.90 -11.67 6.24
C PRO A 186 -4.15 -12.06 7.69
N THR A 187 -3.10 -12.41 8.42
CA THR A 187 -3.21 -12.77 9.84
C THR A 187 -2.76 -11.62 10.74
N ASN A 188 -3.12 -11.70 12.02
CA ASN A 188 -2.65 -10.78 13.06
C ASN A 188 -1.16 -10.99 13.47
N LEU A 189 -0.42 -11.84 12.75
CA LEU A 189 1.04 -12.01 12.81
C LEU A 189 1.73 -11.09 11.80
N GLN A 190 1.73 -9.81 12.14
CA GLN A 190 2.16 -8.73 11.26
C GLN A 190 3.62 -8.83 10.80
N ASP A 191 4.51 -9.35 11.65
CA ASP A 191 5.95 -9.42 11.36
C ASP A 191 6.32 -10.50 10.34
N LEU A 192 5.51 -11.57 10.26
CA LEU A 192 5.77 -12.70 9.37
C LEU A 192 5.07 -12.57 8.01
N PHE A 193 4.07 -11.69 7.89
CA PHE A 193 3.27 -11.55 6.66
C PHE A 193 2.67 -12.88 6.18
N VAL A 194 2.28 -13.71 7.14
CA VAL A 194 1.58 -14.97 6.92
C VAL A 194 0.13 -14.68 6.57
N LEU A 195 -0.37 -15.39 5.58
CA LEU A 195 -1.78 -15.38 5.20
C LEU A 195 -2.44 -16.68 5.67
N CYS A 196 -3.76 -16.70 5.70
CA CYS A 196 -4.55 -17.87 6.05
C CYS A 196 -5.66 -18.06 5.01
N TYR A 197 -6.06 -19.31 4.82
CA TYR A 197 -7.23 -19.65 4.01
C TYR A 197 -8.39 -19.98 4.93
N CYS A 198 -9.54 -19.32 4.73
CA CYS A 198 -10.75 -19.52 5.52
C CYS A 198 -11.85 -20.20 4.68
N ASN A 199 -12.80 -20.87 5.33
CA ASN A 199 -13.91 -21.50 4.61
C ASN A 199 -14.84 -20.47 3.92
N GLN A 200 -15.35 -20.81 2.73
CA GLN A 200 -16.08 -19.87 1.84
C GLN A 200 -17.40 -19.35 2.42
N ASP A 201 -18.07 -20.11 3.30
CA ASP A 201 -19.39 -19.77 3.87
C ASP A 201 -19.42 -18.52 4.78
N ILE A 202 -18.27 -17.88 5.00
CA ILE A 202 -18.05 -16.93 6.11
C ILE A 202 -17.42 -15.61 5.62
N GLN A 203 -17.25 -15.39 4.31
CA GLN A 203 -16.72 -14.12 3.75
C GLN A 203 -17.45 -12.87 4.30
N SER A 204 -18.73 -13.00 4.69
CA SER A 204 -19.56 -11.96 5.30
C SER A 204 -19.43 -11.79 6.82
N LYS A 205 -18.73 -12.67 7.53
CA LYS A 205 -18.65 -12.69 9.01
C LYS A 205 -17.24 -12.48 9.58
N ILE A 206 -16.25 -12.08 8.79
CA ILE A 206 -14.89 -11.79 9.28
C ILE A 206 -14.89 -10.61 10.29
N SER A 207 -15.99 -9.86 10.37
CA SER A 207 -16.24 -8.88 11.44
C SER A 207 -16.59 -9.48 12.81
N GLU A 208 -16.84 -10.79 12.91
CA GLU A 208 -17.21 -11.50 14.14
C GLU A 208 -16.13 -12.53 14.50
N ASN A 209 -15.09 -12.06 15.21
CA ASN A 209 -13.99 -12.81 15.82
C ASN A 209 -14.35 -14.26 16.23
N LYS A 210 -14.16 -15.24 15.34
CA LYS A 210 -14.11 -16.65 15.71
C LYS A 210 -12.92 -17.32 15.03
N THR A 211 -12.03 -17.80 15.89
CA THR A 211 -10.75 -18.48 15.68
C THR A 211 -10.84 -19.86 15.00
N ASN A 212 -12.03 -20.39 14.72
CA ASN A 212 -12.21 -21.81 14.34
C ASN A 212 -12.29 -22.10 12.83
N ASP A 213 -12.07 -21.10 11.96
CA ASP A 213 -12.41 -21.23 10.53
C ASP A 213 -11.19 -21.22 9.58
N ILE A 214 -9.97 -21.15 10.13
CA ILE A 214 -8.73 -21.29 9.33
C ILE A 214 -8.56 -22.76 8.95
N ILE A 215 -8.37 -23.04 7.66
CA ILE A 215 -8.11 -24.39 7.16
C ILE A 215 -6.60 -24.66 7.09
N PHE A 216 -5.84 -23.71 6.56
CA PHE A 216 -4.39 -23.77 6.47
C PHE A 216 -3.79 -22.36 6.39
N PHE A 217 -2.52 -22.26 6.74
CA PHE A 217 -1.72 -21.05 6.56
C PHE A 217 -0.98 -21.07 5.22
N LEU A 218 -0.71 -19.88 4.72
CA LEU A 218 0.05 -19.63 3.52
C LEU A 218 1.23 -18.74 3.87
N TYR A 219 2.40 -19.10 3.39
CA TYR A 219 3.59 -18.29 3.54
C TYR A 219 4.11 -17.86 2.16
N PRO A 220 3.58 -16.75 1.60
CA PRO A 220 3.96 -16.25 0.29
C PRO A 220 5.46 -15.99 0.13
N TYR A 221 6.14 -15.62 1.22
CA TYR A 221 7.58 -15.42 1.21
C TYR A 221 8.33 -16.70 0.84
N GLU A 222 7.91 -17.86 1.32
CA GLU A 222 8.50 -19.17 0.95
C GLU A 222 7.79 -19.80 -0.25
N GLU A 223 7.77 -19.06 -1.36
CA GLU A 223 7.21 -19.51 -2.65
C GLU A 223 5.77 -20.04 -2.53
N GLY A 224 5.01 -19.45 -1.60
CA GLY A 224 3.61 -19.80 -1.36
C GLY A 224 3.43 -21.12 -0.60
N ALA A 225 4.38 -21.50 0.25
CA ALA A 225 4.29 -22.69 1.10
C ALA A 225 2.92 -22.77 1.79
N ILE A 226 2.27 -23.93 1.66
CA ILE A 226 0.98 -24.24 2.28
C ILE A 226 1.28 -25.03 3.56
N LEU A 227 0.89 -24.47 4.71
CA LEU A 227 1.20 -25.00 6.02
C LEU A 227 -0.11 -25.42 6.72
N PRO A 228 -0.33 -26.74 6.91
CA PRO A 228 -1.33 -27.22 7.86
C PRO A 228 -1.12 -26.64 9.27
N ILE A 229 -2.18 -26.51 10.05
CA ILE A 229 -2.16 -25.83 11.37
C ILE A 229 -1.13 -26.46 12.33
N ASP A 230 -1.05 -27.79 12.35
CA ASP A 230 -0.13 -28.56 13.19
C ASP A 230 1.35 -28.32 12.85
N ILE A 231 1.66 -28.14 11.56
CA ILE A 231 3.00 -27.86 11.06
C ILE A 231 3.34 -26.37 11.24
N ALA A 232 2.35 -25.50 11.04
CA ALA A 232 2.50 -24.06 11.17
C ALA A 232 3.01 -23.68 12.56
N ALA A 233 2.56 -24.36 13.63
CA ALA A 233 2.93 -24.03 15.00
C ALA A 233 4.45 -24.12 15.22
N LYS A 234 5.01 -25.26 14.86
CA LYS A 234 6.46 -25.51 14.92
C LYS A 234 7.22 -24.59 13.98
N HIS A 235 6.70 -24.38 12.77
CA HIS A 235 7.36 -23.55 11.77
C HIS A 235 7.44 -22.09 12.23
N PHE A 236 6.34 -21.54 12.74
CA PHE A 236 6.31 -20.17 13.24
C PHE A 236 7.14 -20.03 14.51
N GLU A 237 7.06 -20.93 15.50
CA GLU A 237 7.92 -20.89 16.69
C GLU A 237 9.42 -20.82 16.35
N ASN A 238 9.88 -21.61 15.38
CA ASN A 238 11.26 -21.56 14.91
C ASN A 238 11.64 -20.20 14.28
N LEU A 239 10.68 -19.52 13.65
CA LEU A 239 10.87 -18.19 13.08
C LEU A 239 10.77 -17.09 14.18
N LYS A 240 9.94 -17.27 15.21
CA LYS A 240 9.85 -16.37 16.38
C LYS A 240 11.13 -16.32 17.19
N GLN A 241 11.90 -17.41 17.24
CA GLN A 241 13.23 -17.36 17.85
C GLN A 241 14.20 -16.40 17.14
N LYS A 242 13.88 -15.98 15.90
CA LYS A 242 14.66 -15.04 15.09
C LYS A 242 14.04 -13.63 15.02
N ILE A 243 12.79 -13.47 15.42
CA ILE A 243 11.99 -12.24 15.30
C ILE A 243 11.23 -12.09 16.62
N GLU A 244 11.44 -11.00 17.36
CA GLU A 244 10.87 -10.73 18.70
C GLU A 244 9.32 -10.66 18.71
N THR A 245 8.63 -11.75 18.41
CA THR A 245 7.16 -11.83 18.41
C THR A 245 6.69 -12.75 19.53
N THR A 246 5.70 -12.30 20.29
CA THR A 246 5.24 -12.93 21.53
C THR A 246 3.98 -13.79 21.39
N LYS A 247 3.27 -13.71 20.25
CA LYS A 247 1.97 -14.39 20.09
C LYS A 247 2.12 -15.88 19.87
N THR A 248 1.26 -16.72 20.45
CA THR A 248 1.19 -18.17 20.16
C THR A 248 0.37 -18.47 18.90
N ILE A 249 0.38 -19.71 18.35
CA ILE A 249 -0.43 -20.00 17.15
C ILE A 249 -1.93 -19.93 17.43
N ASP A 250 -2.33 -20.29 18.64
CA ASP A 250 -3.73 -20.29 19.06
C ASP A 250 -4.31 -18.87 19.16
N GLU A 251 -3.44 -17.85 19.19
CA GLU A 251 -3.79 -16.43 19.14
C GLU A 251 -3.82 -15.87 17.70
N VAL A 252 -3.55 -16.70 16.69
CA VAL A 252 -3.49 -16.26 15.29
C VAL A 252 -4.88 -16.21 14.70
N GLU A 253 -5.27 -15.01 14.33
CA GLU A 253 -6.60 -14.74 13.78
C GLU A 253 -6.50 -14.10 12.40
N PRO A 254 -7.47 -14.37 11.50
CA PRO A 254 -7.60 -13.60 10.28
C PRO A 254 -7.86 -12.14 10.62
N THR A 255 -7.28 -11.25 9.83
CA THR A 255 -7.46 -9.81 9.91
C THR A 255 -8.05 -9.30 8.61
N ASN A 256 -8.76 -8.18 8.70
CA ASN A 256 -9.29 -7.55 7.50
C ASN A 256 -8.15 -6.95 6.65
N TYR A 257 -8.41 -6.77 5.36
CA TYR A 257 -7.42 -6.24 4.43
C TYR A 257 -6.97 -4.81 4.74
N ASN A 258 -7.83 -3.97 5.31
CA ASN A 258 -7.46 -2.59 5.67
C ASN A 258 -6.45 -2.55 6.82
N SER A 259 -6.57 -3.43 7.82
CA SER A 259 -5.59 -3.58 8.90
C SER A 259 -4.23 -4.00 8.36
N PHE A 260 -4.24 -4.90 7.37
CA PHE A 260 -3.02 -5.31 6.69
C PHE A 260 -2.38 -4.19 5.85
N LEU A 261 -3.20 -3.40 5.16
CA LEU A 261 -2.73 -2.23 4.42
C LEU A 261 -2.12 -1.17 5.36
N PHE A 262 -2.71 -0.98 6.53
CA PHE A 262 -2.17 -0.07 7.55
C PHE A 262 -0.82 -0.55 8.09
N ASN A 263 -0.68 -1.86 8.37
CA ASN A 263 0.60 -2.45 8.75
C ASN A 263 1.66 -2.24 7.65
N TYR A 264 1.31 -2.55 6.40
CA TYR A 264 2.18 -2.34 5.25
C TYR A 264 2.62 -0.87 5.10
N PHE A 265 1.68 0.07 5.22
CA PHE A 265 1.95 1.50 5.23
C PHE A 265 2.95 1.90 6.33
N THR A 266 2.71 1.42 7.56
CA THR A 266 3.53 1.74 8.73
C THR A 266 4.96 1.25 8.56
N ILE A 267 5.16 0.04 8.06
CA ILE A 267 6.49 -0.53 7.85
C ILE A 267 7.27 0.23 6.78
N ARG A 268 6.59 0.72 5.73
CA ARG A 268 7.23 1.60 4.74
C ARG A 268 7.66 2.92 5.34
N ILE A 269 6.85 3.53 6.23
CA ILE A 269 7.23 4.76 6.93
C ILE A 269 8.43 4.53 7.87
N ILE A 270 8.42 3.44 8.63
CA ILE A 270 9.55 3.07 9.50
C ILE A 270 10.82 2.92 8.66
N THR A 271 10.74 2.27 7.51
CA THR A 271 11.89 2.11 6.60
C THR A 271 12.44 3.45 6.11
N LEU A 272 11.57 4.40 5.74
CA LEU A 272 11.99 5.76 5.36
C LEU A 272 12.67 6.49 6.53
N ARG A 273 12.13 6.36 7.75
CA ARG A 273 12.72 6.97 8.96
C ARG A 273 14.09 6.39 9.30
N ILE A 274 14.25 5.07 9.20
CA ILE A 274 15.55 4.40 9.40
C ILE A 274 16.57 4.89 8.36
N ALA A 275 16.13 5.06 7.11
CA ALA A 275 16.94 5.62 6.03
C ALA A 275 17.18 7.14 6.14
N LYS A 276 16.61 7.81 7.17
CA LYS A 276 16.65 9.27 7.38
C LYS A 276 16.16 10.07 6.17
N ILE A 277 15.16 9.54 5.47
CA ILE A 277 14.52 10.22 4.34
C ILE A 277 13.36 11.06 4.89
N GLU A 278 13.48 12.38 4.79
CA GLU A 278 12.40 13.31 5.09
C GLU A 278 11.73 13.76 3.80
N ASN A 279 10.45 13.43 3.64
CA ASN A 279 9.68 13.79 2.46
C ASN A 279 8.19 13.98 2.82
N PHE A 280 7.37 14.21 1.80
CA PHE A 280 5.91 14.31 1.95
C PHE A 280 5.32 13.17 2.79
N SER A 281 5.72 11.92 2.55
CA SER A 281 5.13 10.75 3.21
C SER A 281 5.41 10.72 4.72
N THR A 282 6.64 11.08 5.13
CA THR A 282 6.99 11.17 6.55
C THR A 282 6.33 12.38 7.22
N LYS A 283 6.22 13.52 6.51
CA LYS A 283 5.52 14.74 6.98
C LYS A 283 4.02 14.53 7.20
N TYR A 284 3.37 13.76 6.32
CA TYR A 284 1.92 13.52 6.36
C TYR A 284 1.52 12.20 7.05
N TYR A 285 2.48 11.47 7.63
CA TYR A 285 2.26 10.19 8.29
C TYR A 285 1.13 10.24 9.34
N GLU A 286 1.21 11.16 10.30
CA GLU A 286 0.27 11.21 11.42
C GLU A 286 -1.16 11.50 10.96
N LYS A 287 -1.30 12.34 9.92
CA LYS A 287 -2.60 12.65 9.32
C LYS A 287 -3.21 11.41 8.68
N LEU A 288 -2.42 10.62 7.96
CA LEU A 288 -2.91 9.38 7.32
C LEU A 288 -3.15 8.27 8.35
N GLU A 289 -2.28 8.13 9.35
CA GLU A 289 -2.48 7.21 10.46
C GLU A 289 -3.79 7.48 11.20
N SER A 290 -4.11 8.75 11.47
CA SER A 290 -5.38 9.14 12.08
C SER A 290 -6.59 8.72 11.24
N ILE A 291 -6.49 8.82 9.91
CA ILE A 291 -7.54 8.35 9.00
C ILE A 291 -7.69 6.83 9.08
N PHE A 292 -6.60 6.06 9.02
CA PHE A 292 -6.67 4.61 9.19
C PHE A 292 -7.35 4.23 10.50
N LYS A 293 -6.89 4.78 11.64
CA LYS A 293 -7.45 4.49 12.97
C LYS A 293 -8.93 4.86 13.11
N LYS A 294 -9.44 5.77 12.29
CA LYS A 294 -10.87 6.15 12.29
C LYS A 294 -11.77 5.10 11.63
N TYR A 295 -11.23 4.31 10.69
CA TYR A 295 -12.00 3.39 9.84
C TYR A 295 -11.61 1.91 10.00
N LEU A 296 -10.64 1.60 10.87
CA LEU A 296 -10.28 0.24 11.31
C LEU A 296 -11.01 -0.12 12.60
#